data_AF-A0A450UNB2-F1
#
_entry.id   AF-A0A450UNB2-F1
#
_cell.length_a   1.000
_cell.length_b   1.000
_cell.length_c   1.000
_cell.angle_alpha   90.00
_cell.angle_beta   90.00
_cell.angle_gamma   90.00
#
_symmetry.space_group_name_H-M   'P 1'
#
loop_
_entity.id
_entity.type
_entity.pdbx_description
1 polymer ?
#
loop_
_entity_poly.entity_id
_entity_poly.type
_entity_poly.pdbx_seq_one_letter_code
_entity_poly.pdbx_strand_id
1 'polypeptide(L)'
;MAQLTPSPQPTGNRCGHNPTAPRAFAPPAAHQSRPPILTRITERLFEYFHRPELIPSLNLANGSPRNQRSERREACILVMDALFHYLDLVKLIVGIPLKDGGVRGIPMEKIAEMTGMGLRRVERAMHDLVAAGMVSVHRFCNQVEPDKYIGYPAIRVIPTTVFSLFGLDVILKQERNRATQRRNEAKNRQAPNPGPGLLALGCPSDPVWPEQTSRRLNRKANWQNRKPNPPPLPPAAPRR
;
A
#
# COMPACT_ATOMS: atom_id res chain seq x y z
N MET A 1 -28.50 22.85 47.27
CA MET A 1 -28.46 22.97 45.79
C MET A 1 -27.00 22.94 45.36
N ALA A 2 -26.49 21.79 44.95
CA ALA A 2 -25.09 21.66 44.50
C ALA A 2 -24.98 22.24 43.09
N GLN A 3 -24.19 23.30 42.94
CA GLN A 3 -23.94 23.94 41.66
C GLN A 3 -23.00 23.04 40.84
N LEU A 4 -23.51 22.54 39.72
CA LEU A 4 -22.71 21.88 38.69
C LEU A 4 -21.74 22.90 38.11
N THR A 5 -20.46 22.79 38.43
CA THR A 5 -19.40 23.57 37.76
C THR A 5 -19.37 23.18 36.28
N PRO A 6 -19.43 24.14 35.34
CA PRO A 6 -19.32 23.83 33.92
C PRO A 6 -17.94 23.25 33.63
N SER A 7 -17.90 22.13 32.90
CA SER A 7 -16.67 21.52 32.42
C SER A 7 -15.86 22.54 31.60
N PRO A 8 -14.52 22.54 31.70
CA PRO A 8 -13.69 23.49 30.99
C PRO A 8 -13.92 23.32 29.49
N GLN A 9 -14.45 24.36 28.85
CA GLN A 9 -14.64 24.40 27.41
C GLN A 9 -13.27 24.26 26.72
N PRO A 10 -13.11 23.35 25.75
CA PRO A 10 -11.82 23.13 25.12
C PRO A 10 -11.43 24.38 24.33
N THR A 11 -10.44 25.12 24.83
CA THR A 11 -9.76 26.18 24.08
C THR A 11 -8.85 25.53 23.04
N GLY A 12 -9.02 25.90 21.77
CA GLY A 12 -8.31 25.30 20.63
C GLY A 12 -9.22 24.99 19.44
N ASN A 13 -8.68 24.31 18.43
CA ASN A 13 -9.36 23.96 17.17
C ASN A 13 -10.45 22.86 17.31
N ARG A 14 -11.03 22.72 18.52
CA ARG A 14 -12.18 21.85 18.89
C ARG A 14 -12.12 20.44 18.35
N CYS A 15 -10.92 19.89 18.30
CA CYS A 15 -10.68 18.73 17.47
C CYS A 15 -10.61 17.40 18.22
N GLY A 16 -10.94 17.39 19.51
CA GLY A 16 -11.01 16.21 20.37
C GLY A 16 -9.66 15.57 20.73
N HIS A 17 -8.54 16.15 20.29
CA HIS A 17 -7.20 15.63 20.61
C HIS A 17 -6.82 15.97 22.06
N ASN A 18 -6.34 14.96 22.80
CA ASN A 18 -5.71 15.14 24.10
C ASN A 18 -4.20 14.84 24.00
N PRO A 19 -3.30 15.84 24.15
CA PRO A 19 -1.86 15.62 24.05
C PRO A 19 -1.27 14.67 25.10
N THR A 20 -1.91 14.53 26.28
CA THR A 20 -1.44 13.64 27.35
C THR A 20 -1.94 12.21 27.18
N ALA A 21 -2.97 12.01 26.35
CA ALA A 21 -3.55 10.70 26.05
C ALA A 21 -3.80 10.59 24.54
N PRO A 22 -2.74 10.46 23.71
CA PRO A 22 -2.88 10.29 22.28
C PRO A 22 -3.69 9.05 21.94
N ARG A 23 -4.56 9.16 20.94
CA ARG A 23 -5.38 8.04 20.48
C ARG A 23 -4.51 6.99 19.78
N ALA A 24 -4.76 5.72 20.08
CA ALA A 24 -4.29 4.58 19.31
C ALA A 24 -5.38 4.08 18.37
N PHE A 25 -5.02 3.54 17.22
CA PHE A 25 -5.99 2.96 16.31
C PHE A 25 -6.50 1.63 16.88
N ALA A 26 -7.82 1.44 16.89
CA ALA A 26 -8.46 0.21 17.30
C ALA A 26 -8.90 -0.59 16.05
N PRO A 27 -8.33 -1.78 15.78
CA PRO A 27 -8.81 -2.64 14.71
C PRO A 27 -10.28 -3.03 14.89
N PRO A 28 -11.07 -3.16 13.81
CA PRO A 28 -12.42 -3.68 13.90
C PRO A 28 -12.44 -5.08 14.53
N ALA A 29 -13.34 -5.32 15.50
CA ALA A 29 -13.40 -6.56 16.27
C ALA A 29 -13.61 -7.83 15.41
N ALA A 30 -14.26 -7.70 14.25
CA ALA A 30 -14.52 -8.80 13.33
C ALA A 30 -13.29 -9.24 12.50
N HIS A 31 -12.18 -8.51 12.58
CA HIS A 31 -11.00 -8.77 11.76
C HIS A 31 -10.04 -9.75 12.44
N GLN A 32 -9.31 -10.52 11.62
CA GLN A 32 -8.26 -11.41 12.10
C GLN A 32 -7.11 -10.63 12.74
N SER A 33 -6.40 -11.30 13.65
CA SER A 33 -5.22 -10.75 14.29
C SER A 33 -4.14 -10.38 13.25
N ARG A 34 -3.50 -9.24 13.50
CA ARG A 34 -2.42 -8.73 12.64
C ARG A 34 -1.17 -9.60 12.80
N PRO A 35 -0.39 -9.82 11.73
CA PRO A 35 0.95 -10.38 11.84
C PRO A 35 1.81 -9.60 12.86
N PRO A 36 2.63 -10.26 13.70
CA PRO A 36 3.38 -9.60 14.77
C PRO A 36 4.29 -8.45 14.32
N ILE A 37 4.83 -8.52 13.10
CA ILE A 37 5.64 -7.44 12.51
C ILE A 37 4.85 -6.13 12.39
N LEU A 38 3.54 -6.20 12.11
CA LEU A 38 2.68 -5.03 11.99
C LEU A 38 2.37 -4.42 13.36
N THR A 39 2.21 -5.24 14.39
CA THR A 39 2.09 -4.74 15.77
C THR A 39 3.36 -4.00 16.19
N ARG A 40 4.53 -4.61 15.94
CA ARG A 40 5.82 -4.04 16.31
C ARG A 40 6.15 -2.74 15.59
N ILE A 41 5.82 -2.62 14.30
CA ILE A 41 6.02 -1.35 13.58
C ILE A 41 5.07 -0.25 14.06
N THR A 42 3.83 -0.60 14.42
CA THR A 42 2.88 0.36 15.01
C THR A 42 3.36 0.88 16.36
N GLU A 43 3.89 0.01 17.24
CA GLU A 43 4.48 0.42 18.51
C GLU A 43 5.63 1.42 18.31
N ARG A 44 6.56 1.10 17.38
CA ARG A 44 7.69 1.98 17.04
C ARG A 44 7.24 3.28 16.38
N LEU A 45 6.21 3.24 15.54
CA LEU A 45 5.59 4.43 14.94
C LEU A 45 5.00 5.34 16.01
N PHE A 46 4.40 4.78 17.06
CA PHE A 46 3.78 5.57 18.13
C PHE A 46 4.80 6.45 18.87
N GLU A 47 6.06 6.03 18.94
CA GLU A 47 7.14 6.82 19.55
C GLU A 47 7.35 8.19 18.87
N TYR A 48 7.02 8.31 17.57
CA TYR A 48 7.04 9.58 16.83
C TYR A 48 6.14 10.65 17.47
N PHE A 49 5.08 10.25 18.17
CA PHE A 49 4.18 11.20 18.83
C PHE A 49 4.92 12.07 19.85
N HIS A 50 5.83 11.47 20.62
CA HIS A 50 6.63 12.16 21.64
C HIS A 50 7.95 12.68 21.08
N ARG A 51 8.53 11.95 20.12
CA ARG A 51 9.86 12.19 19.55
C ARG A 51 9.78 12.45 18.03
N PRO A 52 9.35 13.66 17.61
CA PRO A 52 9.20 13.98 16.18
C PRO A 52 10.49 13.85 15.37
N GLU A 53 11.65 13.98 16.02
CA GLU A 53 12.98 13.81 15.44
C GLU A 53 13.26 12.38 14.93
N LEU A 54 12.47 11.37 15.35
CA LEU A 54 12.60 10.00 14.83
C LEU A 54 12.21 9.88 13.35
N ILE A 55 11.31 10.76 12.87
CA ILE A 55 10.86 10.79 11.49
C ILE A 55 10.94 12.23 10.98
N PRO A 56 12.16 12.76 10.72
CA PRO A 56 12.33 14.17 10.35
C PRO A 56 11.55 14.55 9.09
N SER A 57 11.47 13.65 8.11
CA SER A 57 10.70 13.90 6.88
C SER A 57 9.21 14.11 7.14
N LEU A 58 8.63 13.40 8.10
CA LEU A 58 7.23 13.57 8.48
C LEU A 58 7.02 14.80 9.35
N ASN A 59 7.96 15.10 10.26
CA ASN A 59 7.90 16.30 11.08
C ASN A 59 7.90 17.58 10.24
N LEU A 60 8.69 17.59 9.17
CA LEU A 60 8.84 18.71 8.24
C LEU A 60 7.78 18.73 7.11
N ALA A 61 6.98 17.67 6.95
CA ALA A 61 5.98 17.57 5.87
C ALA A 61 4.90 18.65 5.93
N ASN A 62 4.74 19.33 7.08
CA ASN A 62 3.85 20.46 7.25
C ASN A 62 4.36 21.77 6.62
N GLY A 63 5.56 21.78 6.04
CA GLY A 63 6.19 22.97 5.44
C GLY A 63 6.62 24.02 6.47
N SER A 64 6.76 23.66 7.74
CA SER A 64 7.13 24.56 8.82
C SER A 64 8.51 24.20 9.39
N PRO A 65 9.34 25.20 9.76
CA PRO A 65 10.57 24.93 10.49
C PRO A 65 10.31 24.46 11.93
N ARG A 66 9.08 24.60 12.44
CA ARG A 66 8.70 24.17 13.78
C ARG A 66 8.24 22.71 13.76
N ASN A 67 8.41 22.05 14.90
CA ASN A 67 7.85 20.72 15.12
C ASN A 67 6.35 20.67 14.79
N GLN A 68 5.95 19.58 14.15
CA GLN A 68 4.57 19.28 13.84
C GLN A 68 3.76 19.21 15.15
N ARG A 69 2.62 19.92 15.19
CA ARG A 69 1.71 19.95 16.36
C ARG A 69 1.27 18.52 16.73
N SER A 70 1.10 18.26 18.02
CA SER A 70 0.74 16.93 18.55
C SER A 70 -0.50 16.33 17.90
N GLU A 71 -1.55 17.12 17.70
CA GLU A 71 -2.78 16.74 16.98
C GLU A 71 -2.49 16.18 15.57
N ARG A 72 -1.60 16.85 14.84
CA ARG A 72 -1.30 16.49 13.45
C ARG A 72 -0.39 15.25 13.41
N ARG A 73 0.51 15.10 14.39
CA ARG A 73 1.28 13.86 14.58
C ARG A 73 0.37 12.68 14.89
N GLU A 74 -0.57 12.84 15.81
CA GLU A 74 -1.59 11.81 16.12
C GLU A 74 -2.35 11.41 14.86
N ALA A 75 -2.81 12.38 14.06
CA ALA A 75 -3.53 12.10 12.83
C ALA A 75 -2.69 11.27 11.83
N CYS A 76 -1.40 11.58 11.67
CA CYS A 76 -0.49 10.81 10.81
C CYS A 76 -0.31 9.37 11.33
N ILE A 77 -0.16 9.19 12.64
CA ILE A 77 -0.01 7.88 13.27
C ILE A 77 -1.27 7.04 13.08
N LEU A 78 -2.45 7.60 13.38
CA LEU A 78 -3.73 6.90 13.22
C LEU A 78 -3.98 6.47 11.77
N VAL A 79 -3.69 7.34 10.79
CA VAL A 79 -3.84 6.98 9.37
C VAL A 79 -2.85 5.89 8.98
N MET A 80 -1.58 6.00 9.38
CA MET A 80 -0.57 5.01 9.02
C MET A 80 -0.85 3.65 9.67
N ASP A 81 -1.32 3.62 10.92
CA ASP A 81 -1.72 2.38 11.61
C ASP A 81 -2.98 1.75 10.97
N ALA A 82 -3.94 2.57 10.53
CA ALA A 82 -5.07 2.11 9.74
C ALA A 82 -4.63 1.50 8.39
N LEU A 83 -3.60 2.07 7.75
CA LEU A 83 -3.02 1.51 6.52
C LEU A 83 -2.29 0.18 6.79
N PHE A 84 -1.49 0.09 7.85
CA PHE A 84 -0.85 -1.16 8.24
C PHE A 84 -1.87 -2.28 8.46
N HIS A 85 -3.04 -1.95 9.00
CA HIS A 85 -4.11 -2.94 9.18
C HIS A 85 -4.52 -3.69 7.90
N TYR A 86 -4.48 -3.01 6.75
CA TYR A 86 -4.87 -3.58 5.44
C TYR A 86 -3.66 -3.84 4.53
N LEU A 87 -2.45 -3.92 5.10
CA LEU A 87 -1.25 -4.15 4.33
C LEU A 87 -1.10 -5.63 3.96
N ASP A 88 -1.06 -5.93 2.65
CA ASP A 88 -0.55 -7.21 2.14
C ASP A 88 0.97 -7.20 2.25
N LEU A 89 1.54 -7.95 3.21
CA LEU A 89 2.98 -8.04 3.43
C LEU A 89 3.75 -8.48 2.18
N VAL A 90 3.18 -9.35 1.33
CA VAL A 90 3.90 -9.87 0.16
C VAL A 90 4.16 -8.76 -0.85
N LYS A 91 3.14 -7.95 -1.16
CA LYS A 91 3.22 -6.88 -2.17
C LYS A 91 3.51 -5.50 -1.58
N LEU A 92 3.38 -5.34 -0.27
CA LEU A 92 3.37 -4.06 0.45
C LEU A 92 2.30 -3.09 -0.07
N ILE A 93 1.19 -3.65 -0.53
CA ILE A 93 0.04 -2.92 -1.05
C ILE A 93 -1.03 -2.88 0.04
N VAL A 94 -1.63 -1.72 0.23
CA VAL A 94 -2.78 -1.52 1.13
C VAL A 94 -4.07 -1.66 0.35
N GLY A 95 -4.88 -2.64 0.72
CA GLY A 95 -6.19 -2.84 0.10
C GLY A 95 -6.82 -4.19 0.41
N ILE A 96 -8.02 -4.39 -0.10
CA ILE A 96 -8.78 -5.63 0.05
C ILE A 96 -8.54 -6.48 -1.19
N PRO A 97 -8.04 -7.73 -1.04
CA PRO A 97 -7.88 -8.64 -2.17
C PRO A 97 -9.23 -8.99 -2.77
N LEU A 98 -9.31 -8.96 -4.10
CA LEU A 98 -10.49 -9.32 -4.87
C LEU A 98 -10.39 -10.78 -5.35
N LYS A 99 -11.52 -11.38 -5.72
CA LYS A 99 -11.60 -12.78 -6.17
C LYS A 99 -10.83 -13.02 -7.48
N ASP A 100 -10.74 -12.00 -8.33
CA ASP A 100 -9.99 -11.99 -9.60
C ASP A 100 -8.46 -11.86 -9.42
N GLY A 101 -7.98 -11.78 -8.18
CA GLY A 101 -6.57 -11.60 -7.85
C GLY A 101 -6.11 -10.13 -7.85
N GLY A 102 -7.01 -9.19 -8.14
CA GLY A 102 -6.81 -7.75 -8.00
C GLY A 102 -6.80 -7.30 -6.54
N VAL A 103 -6.51 -6.01 -6.33
CA VAL A 103 -6.59 -5.38 -5.00
C VAL A 103 -7.42 -4.11 -5.13
N ARG A 104 -8.46 -4.00 -4.31
CA ARG A 104 -9.26 -2.79 -4.20
C ARG A 104 -8.67 -1.87 -3.14
N GLY A 105 -8.30 -0.65 -3.53
CA GLY A 105 -7.83 0.38 -2.60
C GLY A 105 -8.87 0.71 -1.53
N ILE A 106 -8.41 1.15 -0.35
CA ILE A 106 -9.29 1.60 0.72
C ILE A 106 -9.71 3.06 0.47
N PRO A 107 -11.00 3.40 0.37
CA PRO A 107 -11.43 4.79 0.18
C PRO A 107 -11.09 5.66 1.41
N MET A 108 -10.95 6.99 1.22
CA MET A 108 -10.55 7.90 2.30
C MET A 108 -11.63 8.00 3.39
N GLU A 109 -12.89 7.89 2.99
CA GLU A 109 -14.07 7.86 3.84
C GLU A 109 -14.01 6.67 4.79
N LYS A 110 -13.55 5.51 4.31
CA LYS A 110 -13.37 4.34 5.18
C LYS A 110 -12.24 4.53 6.18
N ILE A 111 -11.14 5.17 5.78
CA ILE A 111 -10.04 5.51 6.71
C ILE A 111 -10.53 6.51 7.77
N ALA A 112 -11.33 7.50 7.37
CA ALA A 112 -11.95 8.48 8.27
C ALA A 112 -12.88 7.82 9.29
N GLU A 113 -13.76 6.94 8.83
CA GLU A 113 -14.64 6.12 9.68
C GLU A 113 -13.82 5.33 10.71
N MET A 114 -12.80 4.60 10.25
CA MET A 114 -12.01 3.73 11.12
C MET A 114 -11.12 4.46 12.12
N THR A 115 -10.66 5.66 11.77
CA THR A 115 -9.84 6.49 12.66
C THR A 115 -10.67 7.40 13.56
N GLY A 116 -11.99 7.49 13.35
CA GLY A 116 -12.86 8.43 14.04
C GLY A 116 -12.44 9.89 13.81
N MET A 117 -11.94 10.20 12.62
CA MET A 117 -11.48 11.55 12.24
C MET A 117 -12.31 12.11 11.09
N GLY A 118 -12.43 13.43 11.03
CA GLY A 118 -13.04 14.10 9.86
C GLY A 118 -12.22 13.89 8.58
N LEU A 119 -12.91 13.76 7.44
CA LEU A 119 -12.31 13.45 6.14
C LEU A 119 -11.13 14.38 5.79
N ARG A 120 -11.29 15.70 5.96
CA ARG A 120 -10.24 16.70 5.70
C ARG A 120 -8.97 16.48 6.52
N ARG A 121 -9.11 16.01 7.76
CA ARG A 121 -7.96 15.71 8.63
C ARG A 121 -7.22 14.46 8.14
N VAL A 122 -7.96 13.44 7.72
CA VAL A 122 -7.38 12.24 7.10
C VAL A 122 -6.67 12.56 5.80
N GLU A 123 -7.28 13.36 4.92
CA GLU A 123 -6.66 13.81 3.67
C GLU A 123 -5.35 14.54 3.93
N ARG A 124 -5.33 15.46 4.91
CA ARG A 124 -4.12 16.19 5.28
C ARG A 124 -3.04 15.28 5.87
N ALA A 125 -3.41 14.34 6.73
CA ALA A 125 -2.47 13.36 7.29
C ALA A 125 -1.91 12.43 6.19
N MET A 126 -2.75 11.98 5.26
CA MET A 126 -2.30 11.22 4.10
C MET A 126 -1.31 12.02 3.24
N HIS A 127 -1.61 13.29 2.97
CA HIS A 127 -0.72 14.17 2.23
C HIS A 127 0.65 14.27 2.92
N ASP A 128 0.69 14.42 4.24
CA ASP A 128 1.94 14.46 5.01
C ASP A 128 2.72 13.15 4.90
N LEU A 129 2.04 12.00 5.01
CA LEU A 129 2.65 10.68 4.87
C LEU A 129 3.23 10.46 3.46
N VAL A 130 2.55 10.97 2.43
CA VAL A 130 3.04 10.92 1.04
C VAL A 130 4.25 11.84 0.87
N ALA A 131 4.17 13.08 1.36
CA ALA A 131 5.27 14.04 1.29
C ALA A 131 6.52 13.55 2.06
N ALA A 132 6.33 12.82 3.15
CA ALA A 132 7.39 12.19 3.93
C ALA A 132 8.01 10.95 3.28
N GLY A 133 7.45 10.47 2.16
CA GLY A 133 7.88 9.24 1.48
C GLY A 133 7.46 7.95 2.19
N MET A 134 6.55 8.02 3.17
CA MET A 134 6.07 6.85 3.91
C MET A 134 4.99 6.07 3.16
N VAL A 135 4.29 6.72 2.23
CA VAL A 135 3.22 6.12 1.43
C VAL A 135 3.35 6.59 -0.01
N SER A 136 3.26 5.66 -0.96
CA SER A 136 3.07 5.96 -2.39
C SER A 136 1.61 5.73 -2.78
N VAL A 137 1.04 6.61 -3.61
CA VAL A 137 -0.39 6.57 -3.98
C VAL A 137 -0.52 6.45 -5.50
N HIS A 138 -1.19 5.38 -5.96
CA HIS A 138 -1.50 5.14 -7.35
C HIS A 138 -3.01 5.30 -7.57
N ARG A 139 -3.39 6.25 -8.42
CA ARG A 139 -4.79 6.53 -8.76
C ARG A 139 -5.18 5.72 -10.00
N PHE A 140 -6.41 5.24 -10.03
CA PHE A 140 -6.95 4.48 -11.16
C PHE A 140 -8.26 5.09 -11.62
N CYS A 141 -8.39 5.27 -12.93
CA CYS A 141 -9.65 5.53 -13.60
C CYS A 141 -9.78 4.54 -14.75
N ASN A 142 -10.98 4.00 -14.95
CA ASN A 142 -11.30 3.25 -16.17
C ASN A 142 -12.27 4.06 -17.01
N GLN A 143 -12.02 4.09 -18.30
CA GLN A 143 -12.98 4.58 -19.29
C GLN A 143 -13.99 3.48 -19.56
N VAL A 144 -15.27 3.76 -19.34
CA VAL A 144 -16.37 2.81 -19.55
C VAL A 144 -17.06 3.10 -20.89
N GLU A 145 -17.19 4.38 -21.22
CA GLU A 145 -17.70 4.88 -22.49
C GLU A 145 -16.76 6.02 -22.95
N PRO A 146 -16.75 6.43 -24.23
CA PRO A 146 -15.84 7.45 -24.75
C PRO A 146 -15.74 8.72 -23.88
N ASP A 147 -16.85 9.16 -23.30
CA ASP A 147 -16.91 10.36 -22.44
C ASP A 147 -17.21 10.07 -20.97
N LYS A 148 -17.12 8.82 -20.53
CA LYS A 148 -17.48 8.40 -19.16
C LYS A 148 -16.35 7.64 -18.48
N TYR A 149 -15.86 8.23 -17.41
CA TYR A 149 -14.79 7.67 -16.58
C TYR A 149 -15.33 7.30 -15.20
N ILE A 150 -14.93 6.13 -14.71
CA ILE A 150 -15.16 5.72 -13.32
C ILE A 150 -13.84 5.81 -12.57
N GLY A 151 -13.84 6.62 -11.51
CA GLY A 151 -12.72 6.71 -10.57
C GLY A 151 -12.78 5.59 -9.54
N TYR A 152 -11.66 4.91 -9.33
CA TYR A 152 -11.53 3.91 -8.27
C TYR A 152 -10.76 4.48 -7.08
N PRO A 153 -10.99 3.94 -5.87
CA PRO A 153 -10.15 4.24 -4.71
C PRO A 153 -8.68 3.97 -5.04
N ALA A 154 -7.82 4.92 -4.69
CA ALA A 154 -6.40 4.82 -4.96
C ALA A 154 -5.78 3.62 -4.23
N ILE A 155 -4.87 2.91 -4.91
CA ILE A 155 -4.05 1.87 -4.29
C ILE A 155 -2.86 2.55 -3.64
N ARG A 156 -2.60 2.22 -2.38
CA ARG A 156 -1.50 2.78 -1.63
C ARG A 156 -0.45 1.71 -1.39
N VAL A 157 0.81 2.09 -1.48
CA VAL A 157 1.97 1.20 -1.32
C VAL A 157 2.82 1.73 -0.20
N ILE A 158 3.25 0.85 0.70
CA ILE A 158 4.17 1.19 1.79
C ILE A 158 5.57 0.79 1.37
N PRO A 159 6.51 1.74 1.18
CA PRO A 159 7.89 1.42 0.83
C PRO A 159 8.58 0.57 1.90
N THR A 160 9.51 -0.30 1.48
CA THR A 160 10.35 -1.08 2.41
C THR A 160 11.22 -0.20 3.31
N THR A 161 11.52 1.01 2.86
CA THR A 161 12.27 2.02 3.64
C THR A 161 11.56 2.39 4.94
N VAL A 162 10.23 2.29 5.00
CA VAL A 162 9.47 2.52 6.25
C VAL A 162 9.83 1.48 7.31
N PHE A 163 9.91 0.20 6.93
CA PHE A 163 10.34 -0.84 7.86
C PHE A 163 11.81 -0.72 8.23
N SER A 164 12.64 -0.27 7.27
CA SER A 164 14.08 -0.04 7.50
C SER A 164 14.32 1.11 8.48
N LEU A 165 13.54 2.20 8.37
CA LEU A 165 13.55 3.34 9.30
C LEU A 165 13.34 2.89 10.74
N PHE A 166 12.47 1.91 10.95
CA PHE A 166 12.21 1.35 12.26
C PHE A 166 13.09 0.15 12.60
N GLY A 167 14.10 -0.23 11.81
CA GLY A 167 14.97 -1.39 12.08
C GLY A 167 14.22 -2.73 12.06
N LEU A 168 13.33 -2.92 11.09
CA LEU A 168 12.51 -4.12 10.87
C LEU A 168 12.74 -4.75 9.49
N ASP A 169 13.76 -4.33 8.75
CA ASP A 169 14.09 -4.79 7.40
C ASP A 169 14.36 -6.31 7.32
N VAL A 170 15.16 -6.84 8.25
CA VAL A 170 15.48 -8.28 8.29
C VAL A 170 14.23 -9.11 8.58
N ILE A 171 13.43 -8.68 9.55
CA ILE A 171 12.17 -9.34 9.93
C ILE A 171 11.17 -9.26 8.78
N LEU A 172 11.07 -8.11 8.11
CA LEU A 172 10.21 -7.95 6.94
C LEU A 172 10.56 -8.94 5.85
N LYS A 173 11.85 -9.10 5.53
CA LYS A 173 12.29 -10.06 4.51
C LYS A 173 11.87 -11.49 4.87
N GLN A 174 12.05 -11.89 6.13
CA GLN A 174 11.64 -13.22 6.61
C GLN A 174 10.13 -13.42 6.54
N GLU A 175 9.34 -12.46 7.03
CA GLU A 175 7.87 -12.52 7.00
C GLU A 175 7.32 -12.53 5.57
N ARG A 176 7.95 -11.79 4.64
CA ARG A 176 7.59 -11.81 3.22
C ARG A 176 7.88 -13.16 2.55
N ASN A 177 9.00 -13.78 2.88
CA ASN A 177 9.33 -15.11 2.38
C ASN A 177 8.31 -16.14 2.89
N ARG A 178 8.00 -16.11 4.19
CA ARG A 178 6.97 -16.97 4.80
C ARG A 178 5.59 -16.75 4.17
N ALA A 179 5.18 -15.50 3.98
CA ALA A 179 3.89 -15.17 3.36
C ALA A 179 3.81 -15.60 1.89
N THR A 180 4.91 -15.45 1.14
CA THR A 180 5.03 -15.93 -0.25
C THR A 180 4.91 -17.45 -0.32
N GLN A 181 5.60 -18.17 0.57
CA GLN A 181 5.54 -19.62 0.64
C GLN A 181 4.12 -20.11 0.93
N ARG A 182 3.46 -19.57 1.97
CA ARG A 182 2.05 -19.89 2.29
C ARG A 182 1.12 -19.64 1.10
N ARG A 183 1.33 -18.55 0.36
CA ARG A 183 0.55 -18.21 -0.83
C ARG A 183 0.75 -19.22 -1.96
N ASN A 184 1.99 -19.65 -2.19
CA ASN A 184 2.30 -20.65 -3.21
C ASN A 184 1.73 -22.02 -2.85
N GLU A 185 1.83 -22.43 -1.59
CA GLU A 185 1.22 -23.66 -1.08
C GLU A 185 -0.31 -23.64 -1.23
N ALA A 186 -0.96 -22.52 -0.90
CA ALA A 186 -2.41 -22.37 -1.07
C ALA A 186 -2.83 -22.44 -2.55
N LYS A 187 -2.04 -21.83 -3.46
CA LYS A 187 -2.27 -21.94 -4.90
C LYS A 187 -2.10 -23.37 -5.41
N ASN A 188 -1.06 -24.07 -4.98
CA ASN A 188 -0.82 -25.46 -5.38
C ASN A 188 -1.92 -26.40 -4.88
N ARG A 189 -2.46 -26.17 -3.68
CA ARG A 189 -3.63 -26.92 -3.16
C ARG A 189 -4.92 -26.67 -3.95
N GLN A 190 -5.05 -25.49 -4.55
CA GLN A 190 -6.22 -25.09 -5.36
C GLN A 190 -6.05 -25.42 -6.85
N ALA A 191 -4.85 -25.80 -7.29
CA ALA A 191 -4.63 -26.27 -8.64
C ALA A 191 -5.39 -27.60 -8.83
N PRO A 192 -6.22 -27.75 -9.87
CA PRO A 192 -6.84 -29.02 -10.15
C PRO A 192 -5.74 -30.07 -10.33
N ASN A 193 -5.90 -31.20 -9.65
CA ASN A 193 -5.04 -32.37 -9.86
C ASN A 193 -5.08 -32.67 -11.37
N PRO A 194 -3.96 -32.63 -12.12
CA PRO A 194 -3.99 -33.25 -13.44
C PRO A 194 -4.38 -34.70 -13.16
N GLY A 195 -5.57 -35.10 -13.59
CA GLY A 195 -6.10 -36.43 -13.29
C GLY A 195 -5.07 -37.50 -13.68
N PRO A 196 -5.13 -38.71 -13.10
CA PRO A 196 -4.27 -39.81 -13.51
C PRO A 196 -4.67 -40.22 -14.94
N GLY A 197 -4.13 -39.50 -15.91
CA GLY A 197 -4.35 -39.68 -17.35
C GLY A 197 -3.03 -40.03 -17.99
N LEU A 198 -2.82 -41.34 -18.16
CA LEU A 198 -1.71 -42.01 -18.83
C LEU A 198 -0.32 -41.77 -18.22
N LEU A 199 0.21 -42.78 -17.53
CA LEU A 199 1.54 -43.39 -17.77
C LEU A 199 1.78 -44.49 -16.71
N ALA A 200 1.18 -45.66 -16.93
CA ALA A 200 1.60 -46.92 -16.30
C ALA A 200 1.21 -48.15 -17.15
N LEU A 201 1.22 -48.01 -18.48
CA LEU A 201 1.40 -49.14 -19.38
C LEU A 201 2.66 -48.82 -20.18
N GLY A 202 3.58 -49.78 -20.20
CA GLY A 202 4.99 -49.58 -20.54
C GLY A 202 5.22 -48.77 -21.80
N CYS A 203 6.31 -48.02 -21.82
CA CYS A 203 6.86 -47.46 -23.05
C CYS A 203 7.44 -48.61 -23.90
N PRO A 204 6.88 -48.93 -25.07
CA PRO A 204 7.69 -49.30 -26.21
C PRO A 204 8.22 -48.00 -26.84
N SER A 205 9.55 -47.93 -26.97
CA SER A 205 10.34 -47.06 -27.87
C SER A 205 10.06 -45.55 -27.85
N ASP A 206 11.14 -44.80 -27.64
CA ASP A 206 11.25 -43.36 -27.75
C ASP A 206 10.55 -42.78 -28.99
N PRO A 207 9.77 -41.69 -28.87
CA PRO A 207 9.42 -40.89 -30.03
C PRO A 207 10.66 -40.08 -30.44
N VAL A 208 11.27 -40.49 -31.55
CA VAL A 208 12.24 -39.69 -32.31
C VAL A 208 11.56 -38.38 -32.68
N TRP A 209 11.93 -37.30 -31.99
CA TRP A 209 11.58 -35.95 -32.41
C TRP A 209 12.38 -35.62 -33.67
N PRO A 210 11.74 -35.19 -34.77
CA PRO A 210 12.47 -34.75 -35.94
C PRO A 210 13.27 -33.49 -35.59
N GLU A 211 14.58 -33.66 -35.64
CA GLU A 211 15.59 -32.63 -35.55
C GLU A 211 15.43 -31.68 -36.73
N GLN A 212 14.64 -30.62 -36.57
CA GLN A 212 14.64 -29.51 -37.51
C GLN A 212 14.19 -28.20 -36.86
N THR A 213 15.10 -27.22 -36.96
CA THR A 213 14.95 -25.78 -36.72
C THR A 213 15.20 -25.25 -35.31
N SER A 214 16.49 -25.34 -34.96
CA SER A 214 17.26 -24.30 -34.26
C SER A 214 17.10 -22.91 -34.91
N ARG A 215 15.94 -22.27 -34.80
CA ARG A 215 15.73 -20.83 -35.12
C ARG A 215 14.67 -20.18 -34.24
N ARG A 216 14.76 -20.27 -32.90
CA ARG A 216 13.99 -19.37 -32.01
C ARG A 216 14.52 -19.17 -30.59
N LEU A 217 15.80 -19.44 -30.36
CA LEU A 217 16.51 -19.02 -29.15
C LEU A 217 17.54 -17.95 -29.48
N ASN A 218 17.09 -16.82 -30.04
CA ASN A 218 17.82 -15.56 -29.94
C ASN A 218 16.89 -14.35 -30.13
N ARG A 219 16.02 -14.10 -29.14
CA ARG A 219 15.21 -12.87 -29.06
C ARG A 219 15.23 -12.24 -27.65
N LYS A 220 16.27 -12.52 -26.87
CA LYS A 220 16.52 -11.89 -25.57
C LYS A 220 17.74 -10.95 -25.54
N ALA A 221 18.33 -10.64 -26.70
CA ALA A 221 19.43 -9.68 -26.81
C ALA A 221 19.15 -8.63 -27.91
N ASN A 222 18.12 -7.80 -27.78
CA ASN A 222 18.06 -6.49 -28.49
C ASN A 222 16.93 -5.55 -28.01
N TRP A 223 16.85 -5.24 -26.70
CA TRP A 223 15.95 -4.18 -26.21
C TRP A 223 16.64 -2.83 -25.99
N GLN A 224 17.97 -2.79 -25.95
CA GLN A 224 18.74 -1.58 -25.60
C GLN A 224 19.09 -0.66 -26.79
N ASN A 225 18.81 -1.03 -28.05
CA ASN A 225 19.22 -0.25 -29.24
C ASN A 225 18.08 0.27 -30.14
N ARG A 226 16.82 0.27 -29.68
CA ARG A 226 15.74 0.95 -30.42
C ARG A 226 15.61 2.39 -29.94
N LYS A 227 16.25 3.34 -30.63
CA LYS A 227 15.79 4.74 -30.57
C LYS A 227 14.36 4.79 -31.14
N PRO A 228 13.41 5.47 -30.47
CA PRO A 228 12.09 5.67 -31.04
C PRO A 228 12.22 6.47 -32.35
N ASN A 229 11.47 6.07 -33.38
CA ASN A 229 11.36 6.87 -34.59
C ASN A 229 10.80 8.25 -34.22
N PRO A 230 11.35 9.35 -34.78
CA PRO A 230 10.78 10.66 -34.58
C PRO A 230 9.33 10.69 -35.13
N PRO A 231 8.43 11.48 -34.51
CA PRO A 231 7.08 11.64 -35.00
C PRO A 231 7.08 12.18 -36.44
N PRO A 232 6.07 11.84 -37.26
CA PRO A 232 5.95 12.38 -38.61
C PRO A 232 5.82 13.91 -38.56
N LEU A 233 6.52 14.58 -39.48
CA LEU A 233 6.47 16.04 -39.60
C LEU A 233 5.04 16.49 -39.94
N PRO A 234 4.59 17.65 -39.41
CA PRO A 234 3.30 18.22 -39.77
C PRO A 234 3.29 18.61 -41.26
N PRO A 235 2.12 18.58 -41.92
CA PRO A 235 2.00 19.00 -43.31
C PRO A 235 2.40 20.47 -43.46
N ALA A 236 3.17 20.76 -44.51
CA ALA A 236 3.65 22.12 -44.80
C ALA A 236 2.47 23.09 -44.94
N ALA A 237 2.54 24.21 -44.21
CA ALA A 237 1.54 25.28 -44.34
C ALA A 237 1.53 25.81 -45.78
N PRO A 238 0.36 26.11 -46.35
CA PRO A 238 0.27 26.73 -47.67
C PRO A 238 0.94 28.11 -47.62
N ARG A 239 1.87 28.36 -48.53
CA ARG A 239 2.47 29.69 -48.72
C ARG A 239 1.36 30.65 -49.15
N ARG A 240 1.12 31.68 -48.32
CA ARG A 240 0.44 32.92 -48.68
C ARG A 240 1.28 34.07 -48.18
#